data_AF-F5ITN9-F1
#
_entry.id   AF-F5ITN9-F1
#
_cell.length_a   1.000
_cell.length_b   1.000
_cell.length_c   1.000
_cell.angle_alpha   90.00
_cell.angle_beta   90.00
_cell.angle_gamma   90.00
#
_symmetry.space_group_name_H-M   'P 1'
#
loop_
_entity.id
_entity.type
_entity.pdbx_description
1 polymer ?
#
loop_
_entity_poly.entity_id
_entity_poly.type
_entity_poly.pdbx_seq_one_letter_code
_entity_poly.pdbx_strand_id
1 'polypeptide(L)'
;MIYIIACANVFSQNSQNISGEYKFSQAVITAKDFRSKAPVFTKVFTDSLQVITQNWDFPPQPVFSKATIANGQITEFTLLNNGYTYMITGENTLEKRDAENEVPDKKDQFSDNYFFPKYTILEQGNSITIVFNKTIYGTSNYPNQTLEGVYEMILIKQ
;
A
#
# COMPACT_ATOMS: atom_id res chain seq x y z
N MET A 1 -7.79 -5.89 -45.55
CA MET A 1 -8.13 -6.26 -44.16
C MET A 1 -7.16 -5.51 -43.26
N ILE A 2 -7.60 -4.40 -42.67
CA ILE A 2 -6.76 -3.55 -41.82
C ILE A 2 -6.82 -4.13 -40.42
N TYR A 3 -5.71 -4.69 -39.94
CA TYR A 3 -5.57 -5.06 -38.54
C TYR A 3 -5.25 -3.79 -37.75
N ILE A 4 -6.25 -3.25 -37.06
CA ILE A 4 -6.02 -2.28 -35.99
C ILE A 4 -5.54 -3.10 -34.80
N ILE A 5 -4.22 -3.16 -34.60
CA ILE A 5 -3.65 -3.61 -33.33
C ILE A 5 -3.94 -2.49 -32.34
N ALA A 6 -4.99 -2.67 -31.54
CA ALA A 6 -5.21 -1.86 -30.36
C ALA A 6 -4.04 -2.12 -29.42
N CYS A 7 -3.08 -1.20 -29.37
CA CYS A 7 -2.08 -1.17 -28.32
C CYS A 7 -2.85 -1.00 -27.00
N ALA A 8 -2.98 -2.08 -26.23
CA ALA A 8 -3.37 -1.98 -24.84
C ALA A 8 -2.45 -0.96 -24.17
N ASN A 9 -3.03 0.00 -23.46
CA ASN A 9 -2.27 0.98 -22.69
C ASN A 9 -1.42 0.23 -21.67
N VAL A 10 -0.16 -0.05 -22.01
CA VAL A 10 0.84 -0.51 -21.06
C VAL A 10 1.13 0.71 -20.19
N PHE A 11 0.38 0.84 -19.09
CA PHE A 11 0.67 1.79 -18.05
C PHE A 11 2.05 1.45 -17.48
N SER A 12 3.07 2.18 -17.93
CA SER A 12 4.44 2.10 -17.45
C SER A 12 4.49 2.50 -15.96
N GLN A 13 4.33 1.53 -15.07
CA GLN A 13 4.85 1.60 -13.71
C GLN A 13 6.36 1.36 -13.83
N ASN A 14 7.18 2.34 -13.47
CA ASN A 14 8.64 2.16 -13.39
C ASN A 14 8.94 1.25 -12.18
N SER A 15 8.85 -0.05 -12.40
CA SER A 15 9.19 -1.08 -11.44
C SER A 15 10.40 -1.84 -11.96
N GLN A 16 11.33 -2.17 -11.06
CA GLN A 16 12.35 -3.17 -11.36
C GLN A 16 11.65 -4.52 -11.64
N ASN A 17 12.28 -5.43 -12.40
CA ASN A 17 11.80 -6.80 -12.62
C ASN A 17 11.91 -7.65 -11.35
N ILE A 18 11.22 -7.22 -10.30
CA ILE A 18 11.14 -7.91 -9.01
C ILE A 18 9.94 -8.84 -9.02
N SER A 19 10.13 -10.04 -8.50
CA SER A 19 9.09 -11.06 -8.42
C SER A 19 9.36 -11.96 -7.22
N GLY A 20 8.31 -12.29 -6.47
CA GLY A 20 8.40 -13.19 -5.33
C GLY A 20 7.33 -12.94 -4.27
N GLU A 21 7.32 -13.82 -3.28
CA GLU A 21 6.56 -13.66 -2.04
C GLU A 21 7.49 -13.16 -0.94
N TYR A 22 7.11 -12.07 -0.29
CA TYR A 22 7.92 -11.42 0.71
C TYR A 22 7.16 -11.33 2.03
N LYS A 23 7.85 -11.63 3.14
CA LYS A 23 7.38 -11.38 4.50
C LYS A 23 8.22 -10.26 5.10
N PHE A 24 7.59 -9.42 5.92
CA PHE A 24 8.23 -8.23 6.47
C PHE A 24 8.30 -8.29 8.00
N SER A 25 9.45 -7.90 8.54
CA SER A 25 9.68 -7.76 9.98
C SER A 25 9.33 -6.36 10.48
N GLN A 26 9.37 -5.37 9.59
CA GLN A 26 9.18 -3.97 9.91
C GLN A 26 8.65 -3.21 8.69
N ALA A 27 7.78 -2.24 8.94
CA ALA A 27 7.37 -1.22 7.98
C ALA A 27 7.69 0.17 8.52
N VAL A 28 8.38 0.99 7.74
CA VAL A 28 8.57 2.42 8.00
C VAL A 28 7.71 3.19 7.02
N ILE A 29 6.82 4.02 7.54
CA ILE A 29 5.87 4.77 6.74
C ILE A 29 6.16 6.25 6.90
N THR A 30 6.28 6.96 5.78
CA THR A 30 6.43 8.40 5.75
C THR A 30 5.40 9.03 4.83
N ALA A 31 4.60 9.94 5.37
CA ALA A 31 3.75 10.83 4.59
C ALA A 31 4.49 12.15 4.36
N LYS A 32 4.55 12.62 3.11
CA LYS A 32 5.23 13.86 2.71
C LYS A 32 4.23 14.79 2.04
N ASP A 33 4.30 16.08 2.36
CA ASP A 33 3.50 17.10 1.70
C ASP A 33 3.75 17.10 0.18
N PHE A 34 2.69 17.22 -0.63
CA PHE A 34 2.82 17.13 -2.08
C PHE A 34 3.71 18.23 -2.67
N ARG A 35 3.65 19.47 -2.15
CA ARG A 35 4.33 20.62 -2.76
C ARG A 35 5.78 20.75 -2.30
N SER A 36 5.98 20.79 -0.99
CA SER A 36 7.28 20.97 -0.35
C SER A 36 8.10 19.69 -0.27
N LYS A 37 7.46 18.51 -0.41
CA LYS A 37 8.04 17.18 -0.17
C LYS A 37 8.57 16.99 1.26
N ALA A 38 8.26 17.91 2.17
CA ALA A 38 8.66 17.80 3.57
C ALA A 38 7.90 16.65 4.25
N PRO A 39 8.55 15.85 5.11
CA PRO A 39 7.86 14.86 5.94
C PRO A 39 6.84 15.54 6.84
N VAL A 40 5.59 15.09 6.77
CA VAL A 40 4.50 15.50 7.65
C VAL A 40 4.37 14.51 8.80
N PHE A 41 4.67 13.23 8.55
CA PHE A 41 4.56 12.15 9.51
C PHE A 41 5.51 11.02 9.13
N THR A 42 6.20 10.45 10.12
CA THR A 42 6.98 9.23 9.97
C THR A 42 6.70 8.29 11.15
N LYS A 43 6.43 7.03 10.87
CA LYS A 43 6.24 5.98 11.88
C LYS A 43 6.94 4.69 11.49
N VAL A 44 7.29 3.94 12.52
CA VAL A 44 7.84 2.59 12.40
C VAL A 44 6.82 1.63 13.00
N PHE A 45 6.56 0.53 12.29
CA PHE A 45 5.65 -0.53 12.68
C PHE A 45 6.40 -1.85 12.69
N THR A 46 6.46 -2.50 13.84
CA THR A 46 7.04 -3.86 14.01
C THR A 46 6.00 -4.89 14.40
N ASP A 47 4.81 -4.47 14.81
CA ASP A 47 3.72 -5.34 15.23
C ASP A 47 2.34 -4.74 14.93
N SER A 48 1.30 -5.56 15.03
CA SER A 48 -0.09 -5.18 14.75
C SER A 48 -0.67 -4.17 15.74
N LEU A 49 -0.24 -4.19 17.01
CA LEU A 49 -0.77 -3.30 18.04
C LEU A 49 -0.39 -1.86 17.74
N GLN A 50 0.84 -1.62 17.26
CA GLN A 50 1.28 -0.29 16.84
C GLN A 50 0.42 0.30 15.73
N VAL A 51 -0.09 -0.53 14.81
CA VAL A 51 -0.96 -0.07 13.71
C VAL A 51 -2.37 0.27 14.23
N ILE A 52 -2.90 -0.53 15.16
CA ILE A 52 -4.27 -0.37 15.70
C ILE A 52 -4.36 0.77 16.73
N THR A 53 -3.34 0.92 17.57
CA THR A 53 -3.37 1.84 18.72
C THR A 53 -2.80 3.22 18.40
N GLN A 54 -2.14 3.39 17.24
CA GLN A 54 -1.66 4.71 16.85
C GLN A 54 -2.81 5.65 16.54
N ASN A 55 -2.71 6.86 17.09
CA ASN A 55 -3.50 7.97 16.63
C ASN A 55 -2.93 8.42 15.28
N TRP A 56 -3.61 8.04 14.20
CA TRP A 56 -3.22 8.46 12.87
C TRP A 56 -3.68 9.91 12.67
N ASP A 57 -2.78 10.80 12.26
CA ASP A 57 -3.12 12.20 11.94
C ASP A 57 -3.91 12.33 10.62
N PHE A 58 -4.09 11.21 9.92
CA PHE A 58 -4.79 11.03 8.65
C PHE A 58 -5.47 9.65 8.61
N PRO A 59 -6.44 9.41 7.72
CA PRO A 59 -7.05 8.10 7.54
C PRO A 59 -6.03 6.95 7.45
N PRO A 60 -6.24 5.83 8.18
CA PRO A 60 -5.21 4.81 8.27
C PRO A 60 -4.90 4.21 6.90
N GLN A 61 -3.61 4.01 6.66
CA GLN A 61 -3.11 3.48 5.40
C GLN A 61 -2.83 1.99 5.55
N PRO A 62 -2.90 1.20 4.46
CA PRO A 62 -2.56 -0.21 4.54
C PRO A 62 -1.07 -0.34 4.91
N VAL A 63 -0.78 -1.24 5.84
CA VAL A 63 0.59 -1.57 6.28
C VAL A 63 0.80 -3.04 6.03
N PHE A 64 1.82 -3.41 5.24
CA PHE A 64 1.99 -4.79 4.80
C PHE A 64 2.82 -5.61 5.77
N SER A 65 2.31 -6.80 6.12
CA SER A 65 3.08 -7.86 6.75
C SER A 65 3.64 -8.84 5.72
N LYS A 66 2.98 -8.96 4.57
CA LYS A 66 3.42 -9.76 3.42
C LYS A 66 2.99 -9.10 2.10
N ALA A 67 3.73 -9.37 1.03
CA ALA A 67 3.35 -8.98 -0.33
C ALA A 67 3.81 -10.03 -1.35
N THR A 68 2.96 -10.31 -2.32
CA THR A 68 3.29 -11.06 -3.53
C THR A 68 3.47 -10.06 -4.66
N ILE A 69 4.64 -10.12 -5.31
CA ILE A 69 5.00 -9.21 -6.39
C ILE A 69 5.29 -10.05 -7.64
N ALA A 70 4.75 -9.64 -8.78
CA ALA A 70 5.01 -10.25 -10.07
C ALA A 70 5.30 -9.16 -11.10
N ASN A 71 6.45 -9.24 -11.76
CA ASN A 71 6.87 -8.28 -12.79
C ASN A 71 6.82 -6.83 -12.27
N GLY A 72 7.24 -6.63 -11.03
CA GLY A 72 7.25 -5.32 -10.40
C GLY A 72 5.87 -4.77 -10.02
N GLN A 73 4.82 -5.60 -10.04
CA GLN A 73 3.48 -5.25 -9.58
C GLN A 73 3.11 -6.10 -8.37
N ILE A 74 2.64 -5.46 -7.30
CA ILE A 74 1.99 -6.11 -6.18
C ILE A 74 0.70 -6.73 -6.71
N THR A 75 0.57 -8.05 -6.60
CA THR A 75 -0.63 -8.79 -6.98
C THR A 75 -1.48 -9.13 -5.76
N GLU A 76 -0.84 -9.24 -4.60
CA GLU A 76 -1.48 -9.57 -3.33
C GLU A 76 -0.69 -8.98 -2.17
N PHE A 77 -1.37 -8.62 -1.08
CA PHE A 77 -0.72 -8.27 0.18
C PHE A 77 -1.54 -8.71 1.39
N THR A 78 -0.84 -8.98 2.49
CA THR A 78 -1.45 -9.22 3.81
C THR A 78 -1.22 -8.01 4.69
N LEU A 79 -2.29 -7.52 5.33
CA LEU A 79 -2.20 -6.39 6.25
C LEU A 79 -1.60 -6.79 7.60
N LEU A 80 -0.84 -5.87 8.21
CA LEU A 80 -0.22 -6.05 9.51
C LEU A 80 -1.21 -5.92 10.67
N ASN A 81 -2.23 -5.05 10.56
CA ASN A 81 -3.20 -4.82 11.65
C ASN A 81 -4.15 -5.99 11.88
N ASN A 82 -4.75 -6.53 10.83
CA ASN A 82 -5.82 -7.52 10.92
C ASN A 82 -5.42 -8.90 10.38
N GLY A 83 -4.35 -8.98 9.57
CA GLY A 83 -3.91 -10.23 8.95
C GLY A 83 -4.74 -10.64 7.73
N TYR A 84 -5.66 -9.79 7.27
CA TYR A 84 -6.41 -10.06 6.05
C TYR A 84 -5.53 -9.89 4.82
N THR A 85 -5.77 -10.74 3.85
CA THR A 85 -5.07 -10.76 2.58
C THR A 85 -5.99 -10.23 1.49
N TYR A 86 -5.46 -9.37 0.64
CA TYR A 86 -6.19 -8.75 -0.46
C TYR A 86 -5.46 -9.02 -1.76
N MET A 87 -6.21 -9.39 -2.78
CA MET A 87 -5.76 -9.40 -4.17
C MET A 87 -6.00 -8.02 -4.77
N ILE A 88 -5.05 -7.56 -5.59
CA ILE A 88 -5.21 -6.33 -6.37
C ILE A 88 -5.74 -6.73 -7.74
N THR A 89 -6.94 -6.26 -8.08
CA THR A 89 -7.57 -6.53 -9.38
C THR A 89 -7.02 -5.61 -10.47
N GLY A 90 -7.37 -5.87 -11.73
CA GLY A 90 -6.98 -5.05 -12.87
C GLY A 90 -7.43 -3.59 -12.82
N GLU A 91 -8.40 -3.24 -11.95
CA GLU A 91 -8.88 -1.87 -11.76
C GLU A 91 -8.20 -1.15 -10.57
N ASN A 92 -7.20 -1.76 -9.93
CA ASN A 92 -6.62 -1.35 -8.65
C ASN A 92 -7.65 -1.33 -7.50
N THR A 93 -8.68 -2.16 -7.58
CA THR A 93 -9.57 -2.42 -6.46
C THR A 93 -9.03 -3.58 -5.63
N LEU A 94 -9.38 -3.60 -4.34
CA LEU A 94 -9.00 -4.66 -3.43
C LEU A 94 -10.12 -5.69 -3.33
N GLU A 95 -9.80 -6.96 -3.58
CA GLU A 95 -10.66 -8.09 -3.27
C GLU A 95 -10.08 -8.84 -2.07
N LYS A 96 -10.85 -8.88 -0.98
CA LYS A 96 -10.46 -9.64 0.21
C LYS A 96 -10.49 -11.13 -0.12
N ARG A 97 -9.39 -11.83 0.17
CA ARG A 97 -9.33 -13.29 0.13
C ARG A 97 -9.87 -13.80 1.46
N ASP A 98 -11.03 -14.44 1.45
CA ASP A 98 -11.63 -15.03 2.65
C ASP A 98 -10.61 -15.98 3.31
N ALA A 99 -10.35 -15.77 4.59
CA ALA A 99 -9.58 -16.73 5.36
C ALA A 99 -10.49 -17.92 5.65
N GLU A 100 -10.06 -19.15 5.36
CA GLU A 100 -10.81 -20.39 5.64
C GLU A 100 -11.21 -20.59 7.11
N ASN A 101 -10.82 -19.69 8.02
CA ASN A 101 -11.25 -19.66 9.42
C ASN A 101 -11.49 -18.20 9.85
N GLU A 102 -12.69 -17.69 9.61
CA GLU A 102 -13.10 -16.38 10.10
C GLU A 102 -13.24 -16.40 11.63
N VAL A 103 -12.38 -15.67 12.33
CA VAL A 103 -12.75 -15.06 13.61
C VAL A 103 -13.12 -13.61 13.29
N PRO A 104 -14.43 -13.27 13.28
CA PRO A 104 -14.88 -11.95 12.90
C PRO A 104 -14.78 -11.01 14.11
N ASP A 105 -13.69 -10.26 14.24
CA ASP A 105 -13.70 -9.05 15.10
C ASP A 105 -12.53 -8.06 14.92
N LYS A 106 -11.87 -8.03 13.77
CA LYS A 106 -10.83 -7.01 13.50
C LYS A 106 -11.38 -6.02 12.49
N LYS A 107 -11.59 -4.77 12.94
CA LYS A 107 -12.07 -3.65 12.10
C LYS A 107 -11.38 -3.67 10.73
N ASP A 108 -12.15 -3.97 9.70
CA ASP A 108 -11.72 -3.96 8.30
C ASP A 108 -12.23 -2.69 7.65
N GLN A 109 -11.35 -1.69 7.56
CA GLN A 109 -11.67 -0.40 6.93
C GLN A 109 -11.24 -0.34 5.46
N PHE A 110 -10.68 -1.44 4.93
CA PHE A 110 -10.14 -1.49 3.57
C PHE A 110 -11.00 -2.38 2.64
N SER A 111 -11.89 -3.21 3.19
CA SER A 111 -12.85 -4.00 2.42
C SER A 111 -13.85 -3.14 1.63
N ASP A 112 -14.20 -1.97 2.14
CA ASP A 112 -15.26 -1.14 1.59
C ASP A 112 -14.65 0.07 0.88
N ASN A 113 -14.61 0.04 -0.46
CA ASN A 113 -14.27 1.18 -1.33
C ASN A 113 -12.83 1.72 -1.26
N TYR A 114 -11.84 0.93 -0.82
CA TYR A 114 -10.44 1.35 -0.92
C TYR A 114 -9.89 1.19 -2.34
N PHE A 115 -9.57 2.32 -2.98
CA PHE A 115 -8.85 2.33 -4.25
C PHE A 115 -7.35 2.26 -4.02
N PHE A 116 -6.68 1.24 -4.55
CA PHE A 116 -5.25 1.08 -4.41
C PHE A 116 -4.51 2.11 -5.29
N PRO A 117 -3.75 3.06 -4.69
CA PRO A 117 -3.16 4.14 -5.47
C PRO A 117 -2.04 3.65 -6.37
N LYS A 118 -1.74 4.39 -7.43
CA LYS A 118 -0.56 4.13 -8.27
C LYS A 118 0.72 4.26 -7.45
N TYR A 119 1.65 3.34 -7.66
CA TYR A 119 2.91 3.28 -6.94
C TYR A 119 4.09 2.98 -7.87
N THR A 120 5.28 3.20 -7.34
CA THR A 120 6.54 2.66 -7.85
C THR A 120 7.17 1.80 -6.78
N ILE A 121 7.88 0.74 -7.19
CA ILE A 121 8.52 -0.20 -6.28
C ILE A 121 10.01 -0.31 -6.58
N LEU A 122 10.80 -0.35 -5.52
CA LEU A 122 12.25 -0.42 -5.56
C LEU A 122 12.74 -1.44 -4.54
N GLU A 123 13.57 -2.38 -4.98
CA GLU A 123 14.20 -3.36 -4.10
C GLU A 123 15.67 -2.97 -3.88
N GLN A 124 16.07 -2.86 -2.62
CA GLN A 124 17.45 -2.55 -2.23
C GLN A 124 17.87 -3.43 -1.05
N GLY A 125 18.70 -4.43 -1.34
CA GLY A 125 19.17 -5.40 -0.35
C GLY A 125 18.00 -6.05 0.39
N ASN A 126 17.96 -5.86 1.71
CA ASN A 126 16.92 -6.42 2.58
C ASN A 126 15.63 -5.57 2.65
N SER A 127 15.48 -4.57 1.80
CA SER A 127 14.34 -3.66 1.83
C SER A 127 13.58 -3.62 0.51
N ILE A 128 12.27 -3.41 0.61
CA ILE A 128 11.39 -3.05 -0.50
C ILE A 128 10.79 -1.69 -0.17
N THR A 129 10.99 -0.72 -1.04
CA THR A 129 10.40 0.62 -0.92
C THR A 129 9.27 0.76 -1.92
N ILE A 130 8.09 1.12 -1.43
CA ILE A 130 6.89 1.39 -2.21
C ILE A 130 6.58 2.88 -2.05
N VAL A 131 6.53 3.60 -3.17
CA VAL A 131 6.23 5.03 -3.19
C VAL A 131 4.93 5.25 -3.94
N PHE A 132 3.93 5.75 -3.22
CA PHE A 132 2.64 6.13 -3.78
C PHE A 132 2.68 7.64 -4.05
N ASN A 133 2.78 8.00 -5.33
CA ASN A 133 3.19 9.34 -5.76
C ASN A 133 2.10 10.41 -5.67
N LYS A 134 0.85 9.99 -5.44
CA LYS A 134 -0.32 10.88 -5.29
C LYS A 134 -1.38 10.18 -4.45
N THR A 135 -1.23 10.27 -3.13
CA THR A 135 -2.19 9.72 -2.17
C THR A 135 -2.99 10.88 -1.59
N ILE A 136 -4.32 10.79 -1.70
CA ILE A 136 -5.21 11.59 -0.86
C ILE A 136 -5.23 10.87 0.48
N TYR A 137 -4.52 11.41 1.47
CA TYR A 137 -4.51 10.82 2.80
C TYR A 137 -5.90 10.92 3.43
N GLY A 138 -6.69 11.92 3.01
CA GLY A 138 -8.07 12.19 3.41
C GLY A 138 -8.18 13.42 4.30
N THR A 139 -9.25 13.52 5.09
CA THR A 139 -9.47 14.64 6.01
C THR A 139 -8.52 14.52 7.19
N SER A 140 -7.66 15.51 7.38
CA SER A 140 -6.81 15.56 8.58
C SER A 140 -7.62 15.95 9.82
N ASN A 141 -7.01 15.80 11.00
CA ASN A 141 -7.52 16.42 12.23
C ASN A 141 -7.55 17.97 12.16
N TYR A 142 -6.97 18.58 11.12
CA TYR A 142 -7.12 20.01 10.82
C TYR A 142 -8.35 20.23 9.92
N PRO A 143 -9.33 21.04 10.37
CA PRO A 143 -10.59 21.21 9.65
C PRO A 143 -10.38 21.79 8.24
N ASN A 144 -11.13 21.23 7.28
CA ASN A 144 -11.15 21.64 5.87
C ASN A 144 -9.84 21.48 5.09
N GLN A 145 -8.92 20.64 5.56
CA GLN A 145 -7.69 20.32 4.84
C GLN A 145 -7.71 18.86 4.36
N THR A 146 -7.85 18.70 3.04
CA THR A 146 -7.50 17.45 2.36
C THR A 146 -5.99 17.40 2.28
N LEU A 147 -5.37 16.45 2.97
CA LEU A 147 -3.94 16.23 2.82
C LEU A 147 -3.71 15.39 1.56
N GLU A 148 -2.97 15.95 0.62
CA GLU A 148 -2.46 15.27 -0.57
C GLU A 148 -0.94 15.19 -0.48
N GLY A 149 -0.38 14.05 -0.84
CA GLY A 149 1.07 13.90 -0.76
C GLY A 149 1.62 12.61 -1.33
N VAL A 150 2.89 12.38 -0.96
CA VAL A 150 3.64 11.17 -1.29
C VAL A 150 3.70 10.26 -0.07
N TYR A 151 3.10 9.09 -0.17
CA TYR A 151 3.19 8.06 0.85
C TYR A 151 4.33 7.11 0.50
N GLU A 152 5.30 6.98 1.39
CA GLU A 152 6.44 6.09 1.22
C GLU A 152 6.37 5.00 2.29
N MET A 153 6.43 3.74 1.87
CA MET A 153 6.47 2.57 2.73
C MET A 153 7.76 1.80 2.47
N ILE A 154 8.64 1.75 3.45
CA ILE A 154 9.87 0.96 3.42
C ILE A 154 9.63 -0.29 4.25
N LEU A 155 9.71 -1.45 3.61
CA LEU A 155 9.44 -2.76 4.19
C LEU A 155 10.75 -3.52 4.33
N ILE A 156 11.07 -3.97 5.54
CA ILE A 156 12.27 -4.76 5.83
C ILE A 156 11.91 -6.24 5.76
N LYS A 157 12.58 -6.99 4.89
CA LYS A 157 12.32 -8.43 4.71
C LYS A 157 12.76 -9.23 5.94
N GLN A 158 12.07 -10.33 6.20
CA GLN A 158 12.45 -11.35 7.19
C GLN A 158 13.58 -12.22 6.68
#